data_AF-A0A7C4RQJ7-F1
#
_entry.id   AF-A0A7C4RQJ7-F1
#
_cell.length_a   1.000
_cell.length_b   1.000
_cell.length_c   1.000
_cell.angle_alpha   90.00
_cell.angle_beta   90.00
_cell.angle_gamma   90.00
#
_symmetry.space_group_name_H-M   'P 1'
#
loop_
_entity.id
_entity.type
_entity.pdbx_description
1 polymer ?
#
loop_
_entity_poly.entity_id
_entity_poly.type
_entity_poly.pdbx_seq_one_letter_code
_entity_poly.pdbx_strand_id
1 'polypeptide(L)'
;MEPNGSGSIERCAATAGFACRSAPTRPWSFKHLLIWKGGIMRNKPVELVIAGVGGQGVLFVTGLLAEAAMKAGFDVLASETHGMAQRGGTVLSHLRVGDVKSPLVRTGSADAILVLRQDVLPVASVFLRPEGMAVVNAGRPVPPEEGRLMACIDAEPIAAAIGDFKTVNVIVLGFFLQQIERHPERLPMPVWRCADVREMLSTKRLKASGIEAFDRGYHELTS
;
A
#
# COMPACT_ATOMS: atom_id res chain seq x y z
N MET A 1 19.27 29.90 63.67
CA MET A 1 18.01 30.54 63.23
C MET A 1 17.27 29.55 62.35
N GLU A 2 16.37 28.76 62.95
CA GLU A 2 15.14 28.38 62.24
C GLU A 2 14.12 29.51 62.46
N PRO A 3 13.21 29.71 61.50
CA PRO A 3 11.79 29.42 61.76
C PRO A 3 11.18 28.60 60.59
N ASN A 4 10.36 27.58 60.86
CA ASN A 4 8.89 27.61 61.01
C ASN A 4 8.17 28.33 59.85
N GLY A 5 7.17 27.80 59.15
CA GLY A 5 6.32 26.62 59.33
C GLY A 5 5.04 26.77 58.47
N SER A 6 4.14 25.78 58.56
CA SER A 6 2.75 25.72 58.03
C SER A 6 2.61 25.46 56.51
N GLY A 7 1.74 24.59 56.02
CA GLY A 7 0.73 23.73 56.65
C GLY A 7 0.20 22.74 55.62
N SER A 8 -0.30 21.61 56.11
CA SER A 8 -0.92 20.55 55.30
C SER A 8 -2.39 20.85 54.97
N ILE A 9 -2.90 20.02 54.04
CA ILE A 9 -4.28 19.51 53.87
C ILE A 9 -5.16 20.17 52.76
N GLU A 10 -5.51 19.29 51.79
CA GLU A 10 -6.74 19.17 50.95
C GLU A 10 -6.49 19.24 49.43
N ARG A 11 -6.36 18.12 48.69
CA ARG A 11 -7.31 17.11 48.15
C ARG A 11 -8.00 17.48 46.82
N CYS A 12 -7.87 16.54 45.85
CA CYS A 12 -8.64 16.32 44.61
C CYS A 12 -8.37 17.31 43.44
N ALA A 13 -8.19 16.91 42.17
CA ALA A 13 -8.68 15.75 41.44
C ALA A 13 -7.75 15.35 40.26
N ALA A 14 -7.90 14.10 39.79
CA ALA A 14 -7.33 13.50 38.59
C ALA A 14 -7.57 14.37 37.32
N THR A 15 -6.81 14.26 36.23
CA THR A 15 -6.96 13.17 35.23
C THR A 15 -5.84 13.24 34.16
N ALA A 16 -5.33 12.04 33.79
CA ALA A 16 -4.74 11.64 32.51
C ALA A 16 -3.45 12.32 32.00
N GLY A 17 -2.31 11.71 32.31
CA GLY A 17 -1.08 11.85 31.53
C GLY A 17 -1.12 11.04 30.23
N PHE A 18 -0.59 11.62 29.15
CA PHE A 18 -0.13 10.87 27.97
C PHE A 18 1.39 10.91 27.94
N ALA A 19 1.98 9.94 28.65
CA ALA A 19 3.37 9.57 28.48
C ALA A 19 3.52 8.80 27.16
N CYS A 20 4.39 9.30 26.29
CA CYS A 20 4.89 8.64 25.11
C CYS A 20 5.42 7.24 25.50
N ARG A 21 4.67 6.19 25.15
CA ARG A 21 5.12 4.80 25.27
C ARG A 21 5.65 4.36 23.92
N SER A 22 6.96 4.18 23.88
CA SER A 22 7.68 3.44 22.85
C SER A 22 6.97 2.11 22.57
N ALA A 23 6.66 1.87 21.30
CA ALA A 23 6.13 0.60 20.83
C ALA A 23 7.14 -0.51 21.14
N PRO A 24 6.71 -1.67 21.68
CA PRO A 24 7.62 -2.77 21.96
C PRO A 24 8.11 -3.38 20.64
N THR A 25 9.42 -3.30 20.42
CA THR A 25 10.15 -4.10 19.43
C THR A 25 10.07 -5.57 19.83
N ARG A 26 9.09 -6.30 19.29
CA ARG A 26 9.08 -7.77 19.36
C ARG A 26 9.78 -8.32 18.12
N PRO A 27 10.94 -8.99 18.25
CA PRO A 27 11.46 -9.79 17.17
C PRO A 27 10.55 -11.01 17.02
N TRP A 28 10.01 -11.20 15.82
CA TRP A 28 9.23 -12.40 15.50
C TRP A 28 10.14 -13.62 15.63
N SER A 29 9.94 -14.40 16.69
CA SER A 29 10.57 -15.70 16.85
C SER A 29 9.97 -16.64 15.81
N PHE A 30 10.71 -16.87 14.73
CA PHE A 30 10.51 -17.96 13.79
C PHE A 30 10.74 -19.29 14.52
N LYS A 31 9.69 -19.86 15.12
CA LYS A 31 9.47 -21.28 15.39
C LYS A 31 8.12 -21.43 16.11
N HIS A 32 7.21 -22.19 15.49
CA HIS A 32 5.83 -22.50 15.92
C HIS A 32 4.73 -21.47 15.61
N LEU A 33 4.14 -21.59 14.41
CA LEU A 33 2.68 -21.53 14.26
C LEU A 33 2.21 -22.36 13.05
N LEU A 34 2.42 -23.67 13.15
CA LEU A 34 1.54 -24.63 12.48
C LEU A 34 0.35 -24.85 13.43
N ILE A 35 -0.88 -24.74 12.90
CA ILE A 35 -2.18 -25.04 13.53
C ILE A 35 -2.79 -23.90 14.37
N TRP A 36 -3.71 -23.14 13.75
CA TRP A 36 -4.83 -22.51 14.46
C TRP A 36 -6.14 -22.94 13.80
N LYS A 37 -6.97 -23.65 14.57
CA LYS A 37 -8.34 -24.14 14.34
C LYS A 37 -8.90 -24.13 12.89
N GLY A 38 -8.98 -25.32 12.29
CA GLY A 38 -10.16 -25.70 11.49
C GLY A 38 -10.17 -25.40 9.99
N GLY A 39 -9.03 -25.21 9.34
CA GLY A 39 -8.96 -25.17 7.88
C GLY A 39 -7.52 -25.13 7.39
N ILE A 40 -7.19 -25.99 6.43
CA ILE A 40 -5.97 -25.83 5.63
C ILE A 40 -6.16 -24.50 4.89
N MET A 41 -5.49 -23.42 5.33
CA MET A 41 -5.34 -22.22 4.52
C MET A 41 -4.65 -22.67 3.24
N ARG A 42 -5.41 -22.90 2.17
CA ARG A 42 -4.84 -22.85 0.83
C ARG A 42 -4.32 -21.44 0.71
N ASN A 43 -3.00 -21.27 0.79
CA ASN A 43 -2.36 -19.96 0.69
C ASN A 43 -2.51 -19.50 -0.77
N LYS A 44 -3.70 -19.02 -1.12
CA LYS A 44 -4.05 -18.60 -2.47
C LYS A 44 -3.11 -17.45 -2.82
N PRO A 45 -2.43 -17.50 -3.98
CA PRO A 45 -1.55 -16.43 -4.38
C PRO A 45 -2.32 -15.11 -4.49
N VAL A 46 -1.62 -14.01 -4.19
CA VAL A 46 -2.11 -12.65 -4.40
C VAL A 46 -1.70 -12.22 -5.80
N GLU A 47 -2.65 -11.68 -6.57
CA GLU A 47 -2.43 -11.23 -7.94
C GLU A 47 -2.73 -9.74 -8.07
N LEU A 48 -1.75 -8.96 -8.53
CA LEU A 48 -1.83 -7.54 -8.75
C LEU A 48 -1.54 -7.16 -10.20
N VAL A 49 -2.20 -6.13 -10.69
CA VAL A 49 -1.82 -5.43 -11.92
C VAL A 49 -1.57 -3.96 -11.63
N ILE A 50 -0.36 -3.49 -11.92
CA ILE A 50 0.00 -2.09 -11.86
C ILE A 50 -0.04 -1.55 -13.29
N ALA A 51 -0.81 -0.50 -13.52
CA ALA A 51 -1.04 0.10 -14.82
C ALA A 51 -0.69 1.58 -14.80
N GLY A 52 -0.12 2.06 -15.89
CA GLY A 52 0.17 3.48 -16.08
C GLY A 52 0.66 3.73 -17.49
N VAL A 53 1.29 4.88 -17.66
CA VAL A 53 1.94 5.25 -18.91
C VAL A 53 3.45 5.33 -18.71
N GLY A 54 4.19 5.08 -19.79
CA GLY A 54 5.65 5.15 -19.79
C GLY A 54 6.17 6.41 -19.11
N GLY A 55 7.04 6.24 -18.11
CA GLY A 55 7.60 7.34 -17.30
C GLY A 55 6.89 7.61 -15.97
N GLN A 56 5.71 7.04 -15.71
CA GLN A 56 5.00 7.21 -14.43
C GLN A 56 5.53 6.33 -13.28
N GLY A 57 6.49 5.44 -13.55
CA GLY A 57 7.10 4.61 -12.51
C GLY A 57 6.30 3.35 -12.15
N VAL A 58 5.56 2.77 -13.10
CA VAL A 58 4.89 1.46 -12.96
C VAL A 58 5.86 0.39 -12.45
N LEU A 59 6.99 0.19 -13.13
CA LEU A 59 7.99 -0.81 -12.75
C LEU A 59 8.66 -0.51 -11.40
N PHE A 60 8.76 0.78 -11.04
CA PHE A 60 9.28 1.17 -9.73
C PHE A 60 8.35 0.70 -8.62
N VAL A 61 7.04 0.95 -8.75
CA VAL A 61 6.02 0.49 -7.79
C VAL A 61 5.99 -1.05 -7.73
N THR A 62 5.97 -1.72 -8.88
CA THR A 62 6.01 -3.19 -8.94
C THR A 62 7.24 -3.74 -8.22
N GLY A 63 8.43 -3.21 -8.52
CA GLY A 63 9.68 -3.68 -7.91
C GLY A 63 9.71 -3.48 -6.40
N LEU A 64 9.09 -2.40 -5.91
CA LEU A 64 9.03 -2.11 -4.48
C LEU A 64 8.07 -3.06 -3.75
N LEU A 65 6.91 -3.34 -4.32
CA LEU A 65 5.98 -4.35 -3.80
C LEU A 65 6.58 -5.77 -3.89
N ALA A 66 7.26 -6.10 -4.99
CA ALA A 66 7.94 -7.39 -5.15
C ALA A 66 9.03 -7.59 -4.11
N GLU A 67 9.90 -6.60 -3.90
CA GLU A 67 10.96 -6.67 -2.90
C GLU A 67 10.38 -6.76 -1.47
N ALA A 68 9.29 -6.03 -1.17
CA ALA A 68 8.62 -6.12 0.11
C ALA A 68 8.03 -7.52 0.35
N ALA A 69 7.41 -8.12 -0.66
CA ALA A 69 6.88 -9.48 -0.59
C ALA A 69 7.99 -10.54 -0.42
N MET A 70 9.12 -10.39 -1.13
CA MET A 70 10.28 -11.27 -0.98
C MET A 70 10.88 -11.17 0.44
N LYS A 71 10.96 -9.96 1.01
CA LYS A 71 11.41 -9.75 2.40
C LYS A 71 10.47 -10.38 3.43
N ALA A 72 9.18 -10.43 3.11
CA ALA A 72 8.19 -11.14 3.92
C ALA A 72 8.24 -12.67 3.74
N GLY A 73 9.14 -13.20 2.91
CA GLY A 73 9.38 -14.63 2.73
C GLY A 73 8.47 -15.31 1.71
N PHE A 74 7.81 -14.54 0.84
CA PHE A 74 6.98 -15.08 -0.24
C PHE A 74 7.74 -15.19 -1.56
N ASP A 75 7.40 -16.22 -2.33
CA ASP A 75 7.80 -16.31 -3.73
C ASP A 75 7.07 -15.25 -4.55
N VAL A 76 7.78 -14.66 -5.52
CA VAL A 76 7.26 -13.58 -6.34
C VAL A 76 7.59 -13.84 -7.80
N LEU A 77 6.59 -13.67 -8.66
CA LEU A 77 6.78 -13.59 -10.11
C LEU A 77 6.20 -12.27 -10.61
N ALA A 78 6.99 -11.56 -11.40
CA ALA A 78 6.55 -10.35 -12.07
C ALA A 78 6.82 -10.45 -13.57
N SER A 79 5.95 -9.84 -14.36
CA SER A 79 6.15 -9.66 -15.80
C SER A 79 5.48 -8.38 -16.24
N GLU A 80 6.11 -7.71 -17.18
CA GLU A 80 5.61 -6.48 -17.75
C GLU A 80 5.21 -6.67 -19.21
N THR A 81 4.00 -6.20 -19.52
CA THR A 81 3.51 -6.10 -20.89
C THR A 81 3.68 -4.64 -21.31
N HIS A 82 4.71 -4.40 -22.12
CA HIS A 82 4.88 -3.12 -22.79
C HIS A 82 4.09 -3.15 -24.11
N GLY A 83 3.15 -2.23 -24.29
CA GLY A 83 2.74 -1.88 -25.66
C GLY A 83 3.96 -1.34 -26.42
N MET A 84 4.00 -1.49 -27.75
CA MET A 84 5.13 -1.04 -28.62
C MET A 84 5.47 0.46 -28.54
N ALA A 85 4.87 1.23 -27.64
CA ALA A 85 5.11 2.66 -27.48
C ALA A 85 6.09 2.92 -26.33
N GLN A 86 7.39 2.90 -26.67
CA GLN A 86 8.48 3.43 -25.83
C GLN A 86 8.35 4.94 -25.53
N ARG A 87 7.31 5.61 -26.05
CA ARG A 87 6.94 7.00 -25.76
C ARG A 87 5.42 7.10 -25.59
N GLY A 88 4.95 7.21 -24.35
CA GLY A 88 3.55 7.52 -24.04
C GLY A 88 2.55 6.35 -24.13
N GLY A 89 3.02 5.12 -24.32
CA GLY A 89 2.16 3.93 -24.33
C GLY A 89 1.69 3.49 -22.95
N THR A 90 0.57 2.75 -22.93
CA THR A 90 0.11 2.01 -21.76
C THR A 90 1.13 0.94 -21.38
N VAL A 91 1.48 0.89 -20.10
CA VAL A 91 2.35 -0.10 -19.48
C VAL A 91 1.51 -0.86 -18.46
N LEU A 92 1.52 -2.19 -18.56
CA LEU A 92 0.95 -3.09 -17.58
C LEU A 92 2.07 -3.90 -16.93
N SER A 93 2.05 -4.00 -15.62
CA SER A 93 2.96 -4.84 -14.86
C SER A 93 2.15 -5.78 -13.98
N HIS A 94 2.34 -7.07 -14.23
CA HIS A 94 1.75 -8.17 -13.49
C HIS A 94 2.67 -8.52 -12.32
N LEU A 95 2.09 -8.66 -11.14
CA LEU A 95 2.80 -9.07 -9.93
C LEU A 95 1.99 -10.16 -9.24
N ARG A 96 2.59 -11.32 -9.04
CA ARG A 96 1.98 -12.46 -8.35
C ARG A 96 2.85 -12.88 -7.19
N VAL A 97 2.24 -13.10 -6.03
CA VAL A 97 2.92 -13.39 -4.77
C VAL A 97 2.35 -14.66 -4.13
N GLY A 98 3.21 -15.53 -3.61
CA GLY A 98 2.84 -16.82 -3.01
C GLY A 98 3.19 -18.00 -3.92
N ASP A 99 2.48 -19.12 -3.81
CA ASP A 99 2.71 -20.30 -4.65
C ASP A 99 2.25 -20.05 -6.10
N VAL A 100 3.15 -19.50 -6.92
CA VAL A 100 2.88 -19.06 -8.30
C VAL A 100 3.83 -19.74 -9.29
N LYS A 101 3.29 -20.15 -10.44
CA LYS A 101 4.03 -20.92 -11.48
C LYS A 101 4.14 -20.20 -12.84
N SER A 102 3.55 -19.02 -12.96
CA SER A 102 3.56 -18.22 -14.19
C SER A 102 3.51 -16.74 -13.80
N PRO A 103 4.18 -15.84 -14.52
CA PRO A 103 4.23 -14.44 -14.12
C PRO A 103 3.01 -13.63 -14.57
N LEU A 104 2.20 -14.14 -15.51
CA LEU A 104 1.05 -13.40 -16.05
C LEU A 104 -0.19 -13.59 -15.17
N VAL A 105 -0.86 -12.48 -14.86
CA VAL A 105 -2.19 -12.47 -14.22
C VAL A 105 -3.24 -12.73 -15.28
N ARG A 106 -4.20 -13.61 -14.98
CA ARG A 106 -5.28 -13.94 -15.91
C ARG A 106 -6.34 -12.84 -15.89
N THR A 107 -7.09 -12.74 -16.97
CA THR A 107 -8.25 -11.86 -17.03
C THR A 107 -9.26 -12.26 -15.94
N GLY A 108 -9.83 -11.26 -15.26
CA GLY A 108 -10.76 -11.45 -14.16
C GLY A 108 -10.20 -12.14 -12.90
N SER A 109 -8.88 -12.27 -12.73
CA SER A 109 -8.29 -12.96 -11.55
C SER A 109 -7.50 -12.08 -10.58
N ALA A 110 -7.12 -10.85 -10.96
CA ALA A 110 -6.39 -9.94 -10.10
C ALA A 110 -7.20 -9.61 -8.85
N ASP A 111 -6.58 -9.71 -7.68
CA ASP A 111 -7.18 -9.34 -6.40
C ASP A 111 -7.22 -7.82 -6.25
N ALA A 112 -6.21 -7.11 -6.77
CA ALA A 112 -6.25 -5.66 -6.87
C ALA A 112 -5.51 -5.12 -8.10
N ILE A 113 -5.86 -3.89 -8.49
CA ILE A 113 -5.15 -3.10 -9.50
C ILE A 113 -4.74 -1.75 -8.94
N LEU A 114 -3.54 -1.28 -9.31
CA LEU A 114 -3.09 0.09 -9.07
C LEU A 114 -2.97 0.81 -10.40
N VAL A 115 -3.68 1.90 -10.56
CA VAL A 115 -3.80 2.62 -11.82
C VAL A 115 -3.24 4.03 -11.63
N LEU A 116 -2.06 4.29 -12.18
CA LEU A 116 -1.34 5.58 -12.02
C LEU A 116 -1.92 6.72 -12.88
N ARG A 117 -2.85 6.41 -13.80
CA ARG A 117 -3.58 7.37 -14.61
C ARG A 117 -4.94 6.80 -15.00
N GLN A 118 -6.02 7.54 -14.74
CA GLN A 118 -7.39 7.06 -14.95
C GLN A 118 -7.66 6.53 -16.38
N ASP A 119 -7.04 7.09 -17.41
CA ASP A 119 -7.29 6.69 -18.81
C ASP A 119 -6.82 5.28 -19.15
N VAL A 120 -5.91 4.68 -18.37
CA VAL A 120 -5.50 3.28 -18.55
C VAL A 120 -6.35 2.30 -17.72
N LEU A 121 -7.30 2.80 -16.92
CA LEU A 121 -8.22 1.97 -16.14
C LEU A 121 -8.96 0.93 -17.00
N PRO A 122 -9.54 1.25 -18.17
CA PRO A 122 -10.29 0.26 -18.96
C PRO A 122 -9.43 -0.93 -19.42
N VAL A 123 -8.12 -0.73 -19.57
CA VAL A 123 -7.18 -1.79 -19.93
C VAL A 123 -6.84 -2.64 -18.71
N ALA A 124 -6.66 -2.02 -17.54
CA ALA A 124 -6.33 -2.71 -16.30
C ALA A 124 -7.53 -3.47 -15.69
N SER A 125 -8.75 -2.92 -15.81
CA SER A 125 -9.97 -3.45 -15.19
C SER A 125 -10.41 -4.80 -15.75
N VAL A 126 -9.94 -5.17 -16.96
CA VAL A 126 -10.13 -6.50 -17.56
C VAL A 126 -9.48 -7.60 -16.71
N PHE A 127 -8.43 -7.29 -15.96
CA PHE A 127 -7.76 -8.25 -15.07
C PHE A 127 -8.41 -8.36 -13.71
N LEU A 128 -9.17 -7.37 -13.27
CA LEU A 128 -9.72 -7.31 -11.92
C LEU A 128 -10.83 -8.35 -11.70
N ARG A 129 -10.80 -9.10 -10.60
CA ARG A 129 -11.87 -10.03 -10.23
C ARG A 129 -13.16 -9.30 -9.81
N PRO A 130 -14.34 -9.95 -9.79
CA PRO A 130 -15.60 -9.31 -9.41
C PRO A 130 -15.61 -8.66 -8.03
N GLU A 131 -14.85 -9.20 -7.07
CA GLU A 131 -14.73 -8.67 -5.70
C GLU A 131 -13.42 -7.91 -5.47
N GLY A 132 -12.70 -7.60 -6.53
CA GLY A 132 -11.37 -7.01 -6.47
C GLY A 132 -11.39 -5.53 -6.04
N MET A 133 -10.20 -5.03 -5.72
CA MET A 133 -9.98 -3.63 -5.37
C MET A 133 -9.24 -2.89 -6.49
N ALA A 134 -9.76 -1.75 -6.93
CA ALA A 134 -9.06 -0.82 -7.80
C ALA A 134 -8.65 0.42 -7.01
N VAL A 135 -7.35 0.73 -7.04
CA VAL A 135 -6.82 2.01 -6.57
C VAL A 135 -6.44 2.84 -7.78
N VAL A 136 -7.11 3.96 -7.99
CA VAL A 136 -7.02 4.75 -9.22
C VAL A 136 -6.60 6.16 -8.91
N ASN A 137 -5.53 6.61 -9.56
CA ASN A 137 -5.16 8.02 -9.63
C ASN A 137 -6.10 8.74 -10.59
N ALA A 138 -7.03 9.52 -10.05
CA ALA A 138 -8.08 10.20 -10.78
C ALA A 138 -8.51 11.46 -10.03
N GLY A 139 -8.48 12.61 -10.72
CA GLY A 139 -9.01 13.88 -10.20
C GLY A 139 -10.53 13.96 -10.13
N ARG A 140 -11.24 12.90 -10.52
CA ARG A 140 -12.69 12.76 -10.38
C ARG A 140 -13.02 11.35 -9.92
N PRO A 141 -14.08 11.16 -9.12
CA PRO A 141 -14.54 9.83 -8.75
C PRO A 141 -14.80 8.97 -9.98
N VAL A 142 -14.29 7.74 -9.96
CA VAL A 142 -14.62 6.72 -10.95
C VAL A 142 -16.00 6.14 -10.60
N PRO A 143 -16.87 5.88 -11.58
CA PRO A 143 -18.17 5.25 -11.32
C PRO A 143 -18.02 3.94 -10.54
N PRO A 144 -18.91 3.65 -9.58
CA PRO A 144 -18.88 2.39 -8.86
C PRO A 144 -19.14 1.23 -9.82
N GLU A 145 -18.46 0.11 -9.59
CA GLU A 145 -18.68 -1.15 -10.28
C GLU A 145 -19.18 -2.19 -9.28
N GLU A 146 -20.22 -2.94 -9.63
CA GLU A 146 -20.85 -3.90 -8.72
C GLU A 146 -19.83 -4.94 -8.22
N GLY A 147 -19.79 -5.14 -6.90
CA GLY A 147 -18.87 -6.07 -6.23
C GLY A 147 -17.44 -5.54 -6.03
N ARG A 148 -16.98 -4.59 -6.86
CA ARG A 148 -15.61 -4.05 -6.83
C ARG A 148 -15.49 -2.87 -5.88
N LEU A 149 -14.36 -2.80 -5.17
CA LEU A 149 -13.99 -1.61 -4.40
C LEU A 149 -13.25 -0.65 -5.32
N MET A 150 -13.82 0.53 -5.58
CA MET A 150 -13.21 1.57 -6.44
C MET A 150 -12.71 2.74 -5.56
N ALA A 151 -11.44 2.71 -5.17
CA ALA A 151 -10.81 3.75 -4.38
C ALA A 151 -10.05 4.73 -5.28
N CYS A 152 -10.36 6.02 -5.18
CA CYS A 152 -9.76 7.07 -6.00
C CYS A 152 -8.93 8.03 -5.15
N ILE A 153 -7.82 8.51 -5.72
CA ILE A 153 -6.99 9.59 -5.16
C ILE A 153 -6.61 10.54 -6.29
N ASP A 154 -6.57 11.85 -6.02
CA ASP A 154 -5.99 12.85 -6.94
C ASP A 154 -4.56 13.15 -6.47
N ALA A 155 -3.58 12.41 -6.98
CA ALA A 155 -2.20 12.50 -6.51
C ALA A 155 -1.44 13.70 -7.10
N GLU A 156 -1.91 14.26 -8.21
CA GLU A 156 -1.26 15.38 -8.89
C GLU A 156 -1.21 16.66 -8.03
N PRO A 157 -2.30 17.14 -7.40
CA PRO A 157 -2.26 18.26 -6.47
C PRO A 157 -1.38 18.01 -5.25
N ILE A 158 -1.36 16.78 -4.74
CA ILE A 158 -0.55 16.38 -3.58
C ILE A 158 0.94 16.48 -3.95
N ALA A 159 1.33 15.93 -5.10
CA ALA A 159 2.70 16.01 -5.61
C ALA A 159 3.13 17.46 -5.91
N ALA A 160 2.20 18.29 -6.40
CA ALA A 160 2.43 19.71 -6.63
C ALA A 160 2.71 20.47 -5.32
N ALA A 161 1.97 20.17 -4.26
CA ALA A 161 2.17 20.77 -2.94
C ALA A 161 3.51 20.40 -2.30
N ILE A 162 4.04 19.20 -2.59
CA ILE A 162 5.39 18.76 -2.18
C ILE A 162 6.48 19.43 -3.04
N GLY A 163 6.14 19.87 -4.25
CA GLY A 163 7.09 20.41 -5.22
C GLY A 163 7.86 19.34 -6.00
N ASP A 164 7.36 18.09 -6.03
CA ASP A 164 8.01 16.98 -6.73
C ASP A 164 7.00 16.08 -7.44
N PHE A 165 6.66 16.42 -8.69
CA PHE A 165 5.74 15.65 -9.54
C PHE A 165 6.19 14.21 -9.81
N LYS A 166 7.46 13.86 -9.57
CA LYS A 166 7.95 12.49 -9.75
C LYS A 166 7.44 11.53 -8.66
N THR A 167 6.77 12.05 -7.64
CA THR A 167 6.31 11.28 -6.48
C THR A 167 4.87 10.78 -6.57
N VAL A 168 4.14 11.09 -7.66
CA VAL A 168 2.75 10.66 -7.89
C VAL A 168 2.57 9.15 -7.66
N ASN A 169 3.47 8.33 -8.18
CA ASN A 169 3.42 6.88 -8.00
C ASN A 169 3.57 6.42 -6.54
N VAL A 170 4.35 7.13 -5.74
CA VAL A 170 4.58 6.84 -4.33
C VAL A 170 3.38 7.28 -3.47
N ILE A 171 2.73 8.39 -3.84
CA ILE A 171 1.46 8.83 -3.22
C ILE A 171 0.39 7.74 -3.43
N VAL A 172 0.21 7.30 -4.68
CA VAL A 172 -0.76 6.23 -5.01
C VAL A 172 -0.43 4.92 -4.29
N LEU A 173 0.86 4.59 -4.16
CA LEU A 173 1.30 3.41 -3.39
C LEU A 173 0.96 3.52 -1.89
N GLY A 174 1.20 4.68 -1.27
CA GLY A 174 0.82 4.92 0.12
C GLY A 174 -0.69 4.76 0.32
N PHE A 175 -1.48 5.36 -0.58
CA PHE A 175 -2.94 5.22 -0.57
C PHE A 175 -3.39 3.77 -0.76
N PHE A 176 -2.75 3.02 -1.67
CA PHE A 176 -3.03 1.60 -1.85
C PHE A 176 -2.86 0.79 -0.56
N LEU A 177 -1.77 0.99 0.17
CA LEU A 177 -1.54 0.28 1.43
C LEU A 177 -2.57 0.66 2.51
N GLN A 178 -3.01 1.92 2.54
CA GLN A 178 -4.13 2.33 3.38
C GLN A 178 -5.41 1.54 3.05
N GLN A 179 -5.73 1.38 1.76
CA GLN A 179 -6.91 0.64 1.33
C GLN A 179 -6.83 -0.84 1.67
N ILE A 180 -5.65 -1.47 1.57
CA ILE A 180 -5.44 -2.86 2.00
C ILE A 180 -5.73 -3.01 3.50
N GLU A 181 -5.23 -2.10 4.32
CA GLU A 181 -5.42 -2.16 5.78
C GLU A 181 -6.87 -1.92 6.20
N ARG A 182 -7.59 -1.08 5.45
CA ARG A 182 -9.03 -0.83 5.67
C ARG A 182 -9.93 -1.96 5.20
N HIS A 183 -9.48 -2.68 4.16
CA HIS A 183 -10.24 -3.73 3.50
C HIS A 183 -9.48 -5.05 3.44
N PRO A 184 -9.08 -5.62 4.60
CA PRO A 184 -8.29 -6.86 4.65
C PRO A 184 -9.03 -8.05 4.00
N GLU A 185 -10.36 -8.01 3.92
CA GLU A 185 -11.18 -9.02 3.24
C GLU A 185 -10.97 -9.08 1.72
N ARG A 186 -10.42 -8.01 1.12
CA ARG A 186 -10.22 -7.92 -0.33
C ARG A 186 -8.98 -8.65 -0.81
N LEU A 187 -8.06 -8.99 0.08
CA LEU A 187 -6.82 -9.69 -0.24
C LEU A 187 -6.72 -11.00 0.56
N PRO A 188 -6.30 -12.12 -0.08
CA PRO A 188 -6.27 -13.42 0.58
C PRO A 188 -5.17 -13.56 1.65
N MET A 189 -4.18 -12.67 1.70
CA MET A 189 -3.15 -12.66 2.74
C MET A 189 -2.50 -11.27 2.91
N PRO A 190 -2.05 -10.93 4.14
CA PRO A 190 -1.37 -9.67 4.43
C PRO A 190 0.10 -9.74 3.99
N VAL A 191 0.36 -9.46 2.71
CA VAL A 191 1.73 -9.49 2.14
C VAL A 191 2.52 -8.22 2.49
N TRP A 192 1.87 -7.06 2.41
CA TRP A 192 2.52 -5.76 2.53
C TRP A 192 2.08 -5.04 3.79
N ARG A 193 3.05 -4.63 4.61
CA ARG A 193 2.82 -3.73 5.74
C ARG A 193 3.30 -2.33 5.36
N CYS A 194 2.53 -1.31 5.74
CA CYS A 194 2.90 0.08 5.49
C CYS A 194 4.30 0.41 6.03
N ALA A 195 4.62 -0.03 7.25
CA ALA A 195 5.92 0.20 7.88
C ALA A 195 7.11 -0.36 7.07
N ASP A 196 6.98 -1.58 6.54
CA ASP A 196 8.07 -2.26 5.82
C ASP A 196 8.32 -1.57 4.47
N VAL A 197 7.25 -1.21 3.76
CA VAL A 197 7.32 -0.47 2.49
C VAL A 197 7.91 0.93 2.70
N ARG A 198 7.49 1.61 3.77
CA ARG A 198 7.99 2.94 4.14
C ARG A 198 9.49 2.90 4.47
N GLU A 199 9.95 1.90 5.23
CA GLU A 199 11.37 1.70 5.53
C GLU A 199 12.17 1.46 4.24
N MET A 200 11.64 0.65 3.32
CA MET A 200 12.28 0.42 2.01
C MET A 200 12.39 1.69 1.18
N LEU A 201 11.38 2.56 1.19
CA LEU A 201 11.45 3.86 0.53
C LEU A 201 12.54 4.75 1.14
N SER A 202 12.75 4.69 2.46
CA SER A 202 13.78 5.49 3.13
C SER A 202 15.21 5.05 2.85
N THR A 203 15.41 3.76 2.55
CA THR A 203 16.73 3.18 2.27
C THR A 203 17.12 3.26 0.79
N LYS A 204 16.13 3.23 -0.11
CA LYS A 204 16.36 3.58 -1.52
C LYS A 204 16.70 5.07 -1.56
N ARG A 205 17.65 5.44 -2.43
CA ARG A 205 18.21 6.80 -2.61
C ARG A 205 17.19 7.80 -3.17
N LEU A 206 15.97 7.80 -2.65
CA LEU A 206 14.91 8.74 -2.91
C LEU A 206 15.22 10.03 -2.15
N LYS A 207 14.73 11.14 -2.70
CA LYS A 207 14.73 12.41 -1.98
C LYS A 207 13.79 12.31 -0.78
N ALA A 208 14.00 13.16 0.23
CA ALA A 208 13.09 13.27 1.38
C ALA A 208 11.62 13.47 0.95
N SER A 209 11.39 14.12 -0.21
CA SER A 209 10.07 14.28 -0.84
C SER A 209 9.35 12.95 -1.09
N GLY A 210 10.05 11.84 -1.32
CA GLY A 210 9.43 10.53 -1.56
C GLY A 210 8.78 9.93 -0.31
N ILE A 211 9.37 10.11 0.87
CA ILE A 211 8.78 9.63 2.13
C ILE A 211 7.56 10.48 2.49
N GLU A 212 7.69 11.82 2.38
CA GLU A 212 6.55 12.71 2.60
C GLU A 212 5.39 12.40 1.66
N ALA A 213 5.68 12.16 0.38
CA ALA A 213 4.70 11.76 -0.62
C ALA A 213 3.97 10.46 -0.26
N PHE A 214 4.71 9.44 0.18
CA PHE A 214 4.14 8.19 0.65
C PHE A 214 3.20 8.41 1.85
N ASP A 215 3.68 9.15 2.85
CA ASP A 215 2.94 9.42 4.09
C ASP A 215 1.65 10.21 3.80
N ARG A 216 1.70 11.21 2.90
CA ARG A 216 0.50 11.94 2.48
C ARG A 216 -0.50 11.04 1.77
N GLY A 217 -0.05 10.19 0.85
CA GLY A 217 -0.94 9.21 0.19
C GLY A 217 -1.58 8.24 1.17
N TYR A 218 -0.81 7.72 2.14
CA TYR A 218 -1.32 6.80 3.16
C TYR A 218 -2.30 7.45 4.14
N HIS A 219 -2.20 8.75 4.38
CA HIS A 219 -3.10 9.50 5.26
C HIS A 219 -4.22 10.25 4.53
N GLU A 220 -4.35 10.06 3.22
CA GLU A 220 -5.42 10.71 2.44
C GLU A 220 -6.80 10.32 2.97
N LEU A 221 -7.69 11.30 3.04
CA LEU A 221 -9.07 11.10 3.47
C LEU A 221 -9.90 10.64 2.28
N THR A 222 -10.33 9.40 2.28
CA THR A 222 -11.36 8.93 1.35
C THR A 222 -12.69 9.62 1.67
N SER A 223 -13.27 10.28 0.67
CA SER A 223 -14.65 10.76 0.69
C SER A 223 -15.64 9.67 0.35
#